data_AF-A0A956R7Z8-F1
#
_entry.id   AF-A0A956R7Z8-F1
#
_cell.length_a   1.000
_cell.length_b   1.000
_cell.length_c   1.000
_cell.angle_alpha   90.00
_cell.angle_beta   90.00
_cell.angle_gamma   90.00
#
_symmetry.space_group_name_H-M   'P 1'
#
loop_
_entity.id
_entity.type
_entity.pdbx_description
1 polymer ?
#
loop_
_entity_poly.entity_id
_entity_poly.type
_entity_poly.pdbx_seq_one_letter_code
_entity_poly.pdbx_strand_id
1 'polypeptide(L)'
;MDDLPLRLLPGVTLPEGLDERVLMRVIGGVVRAAHPRRPPDPHEGEVIEETFVRSITRRGGWHVRFGYHRNAHARSRYDKSEQAEGTLQLDRHGSVISVRLGPLRSALDGA
;
A
#
# COMPACT_ATOMS: atom_id res chain seq x y z
N MET A 1 -8.31 -12.44 7.44
CA MET A 1 -7.93 -11.33 6.56
C MET A 1 -6.42 -11.41 6.46
N ASP A 2 -5.88 -11.73 5.30
CA ASP A 2 -4.43 -11.75 5.10
C ASP A 2 -3.88 -10.34 5.34
N ASP A 3 -3.12 -10.17 6.41
CA ASP A 3 -2.55 -8.88 6.77
C ASP A 3 -1.45 -8.54 5.76
N LEU A 4 -1.74 -7.60 4.87
CA LEU A 4 -0.75 -7.05 3.95
C LEU A 4 0.24 -6.22 4.79
N PRO A 5 1.55 -6.50 4.76
CA PRO A 5 2.52 -5.76 5.55
C PRO A 5 2.41 -4.26 5.24
N LEU A 6 2.32 -3.44 6.28
CA LEU A 6 2.41 -1.98 6.18
C LEU A 6 3.67 -1.54 6.89
N ARG A 7 4.45 -0.69 6.24
CA ARG A 7 5.56 0.03 6.87
C ARG A 7 5.39 1.53 6.76
N LEU A 8 5.86 2.27 7.75
CA LEU A 8 6.04 3.72 7.61
C LEU A 8 7.39 3.97 6.95
N LEU A 9 7.45 4.80 5.90
CA LEU A 9 8.75 5.20 5.35
C LEU A 9 9.55 6.02 6.36
N PRO A 10 10.89 6.05 6.25
CA PRO A 10 11.73 6.87 7.11
C PRO A 10 11.25 8.33 7.14
N GLY A 11 11.10 8.88 8.35
CA GLY A 11 10.60 10.25 8.56
C GLY A 11 9.08 10.38 8.63
N VAL A 12 8.31 9.31 8.42
CA VAL A 12 6.87 9.30 8.65
C VAL A 12 6.60 8.85 10.08
N THR A 13 5.97 9.73 10.87
CA THR A 13 5.50 9.41 12.22
C THR A 13 3.99 9.28 12.21
N LEU A 14 3.48 8.23 12.87
CA LEU A 14 2.05 8.11 13.10
C LEU A 14 1.61 9.17 14.10
N PRO A 15 0.67 10.06 13.73
CA PRO A 15 0.23 11.10 14.63
C PRO A 15 -0.66 10.53 15.75
N GLU A 16 -0.68 11.24 16.89
CA GLU A 16 -1.56 10.90 18.00
C GLU A 16 -3.04 10.90 17.57
N GLY A 17 -3.75 9.85 17.96
CA GLY A 17 -5.16 9.63 17.61
C GLY A 17 -5.40 8.95 16.26
N LEU A 18 -4.36 8.58 15.50
CA LEU A 18 -4.48 7.70 14.35
C LEU A 18 -3.99 6.29 14.71
N ASP A 19 -4.86 5.29 14.56
CA ASP A 19 -4.53 3.89 14.87
C ASP A 19 -3.86 3.19 13.67
N GLU A 20 -2.66 2.65 13.91
CA GLU A 20 -1.86 1.94 12.90
C GLU A 20 -2.59 0.71 12.36
N ARG A 21 -3.24 -0.08 13.21
CA ARG A 21 -3.94 -1.31 12.80
C ARG A 21 -5.16 -0.99 11.96
N VAL A 22 -5.85 0.10 12.26
CA VAL A 22 -6.94 0.60 11.40
C VAL A 22 -6.40 1.00 10.04
N LEU A 23 -5.29 1.74 10.02
CA LEU A 23 -4.62 2.13 8.78
C LEU A 23 -4.20 0.91 7.94
N MET A 24 -3.59 -0.09 8.57
CA MET A 24 -3.21 -1.37 7.96
C MET A 24 -4.40 -2.09 7.33
N ARG A 25 -5.50 -2.24 8.08
CA ARG A 25 -6.70 -2.95 7.59
C ARG A 25 -7.36 -2.23 6.43
N VAL A 26 -7.47 -0.89 6.51
CA VAL A 26 -8.08 -0.08 5.45
C VAL A 26 -7.22 -0.13 4.18
N ILE A 27 -5.92 0.12 4.29
CA ILE A 27 -5.01 0.09 3.14
C ILE A 27 -4.96 -1.32 2.55
N GLY A 28 -4.80 -2.35 3.39
CA GLY A 28 -4.79 -3.74 2.96
C GLY A 28 -6.07 -4.15 2.25
N GLY A 29 -7.23 -3.81 2.82
CA GLY A 29 -8.54 -4.10 2.22
C GLY A 29 -8.71 -3.44 0.84
N VAL A 30 -8.31 -2.17 0.71
CA VAL A 30 -8.40 -1.43 -0.54
C VAL A 30 -7.45 -2.00 -1.60
N VAL A 31 -6.21 -2.31 -1.21
CA VAL A 31 -5.24 -2.94 -2.12
C VAL A 31 -5.76 -4.30 -2.58
N ARG A 32 -6.30 -5.12 -1.69
CA ARG A 32 -6.83 -6.44 -2.05
C ARG A 32 -8.07 -6.38 -2.93
N ALA A 33 -8.92 -5.39 -2.73
CA ALA A 33 -10.11 -5.17 -3.56
C ALA A 33 -9.75 -4.71 -4.98
N ALA A 34 -8.75 -3.82 -5.11
CA ALA A 34 -8.33 -3.30 -6.42
C ALA A 34 -7.35 -4.23 -7.15
N HIS A 35 -6.45 -4.87 -6.39
CA HIS A 35 -5.36 -5.71 -6.88
C HIS A 35 -5.39 -7.06 -6.16
N PRO A 36 -6.30 -7.98 -6.56
CA PRO A 36 -6.35 -9.32 -6.00
C PRO A 36 -5.00 -10.05 -6.15
N ARG A 37 -4.75 -11.00 -5.25
CA ARG A 37 -3.59 -11.90 -5.39
C ARG A 37 -3.70 -12.64 -6.72
N ARG A 38 -2.58 -12.71 -7.44
CA ARG A 38 -2.48 -13.56 -8.62
C ARG A 38 -2.42 -15.03 -8.17
N PRO A 39 -2.96 -15.95 -8.98
CA PRO A 39 -2.67 -17.36 -8.79
C PRO A 39 -1.15 -17.59 -8.88
N PRO A 40 -0.60 -18.59 -8.17
CA PRO A 40 0.80 -18.96 -8.29
C PRO A 40 1.17 -19.30 -9.74
N ASP A 41 2.30 -18.78 -10.22
CA ASP A 41 2.90 -19.17 -11.49
C ASP A 41 4.11 -20.06 -11.18
N PRO A 42 4.20 -21.28 -11.73
CA PRO A 42 5.31 -22.20 -11.46
C PRO A 42 6.68 -21.71 -11.95
N HIS A 43 6.72 -20.68 -12.80
CA HIS A 43 7.93 -20.06 -13.32
C HIS A 43 8.33 -18.79 -12.55
N GLU A 44 7.41 -18.19 -11.79
CA GLU A 44 7.69 -17.04 -10.91
C GLU A 44 8.06 -17.52 -9.50
N GLY A 45 8.82 -16.69 -8.78
CA GLY A 45 9.02 -16.94 -7.35
C GLY A 45 7.73 -16.71 -6.55
N GLU A 46 7.79 -16.97 -5.24
CA GLU A 46 6.74 -16.52 -4.33
C GLU A 46 6.53 -15.00 -4.48
N VAL A 47 5.26 -14.59 -4.65
CA VAL A 47 4.91 -13.17 -4.80
C VAL A 47 5.05 -12.48 -3.45
N ILE A 48 5.99 -11.53 -3.37
CA ILE A 48 6.21 -10.71 -2.18
C ILE A 48 5.44 -9.40 -2.34
N GLU A 49 4.59 -9.10 -1.37
CA GLU A 49 3.72 -7.91 -1.39
C GLU A 49 3.96 -7.03 -0.18
N GLU A 50 3.97 -5.73 -0.39
CA GLU A 50 4.23 -4.76 0.67
C GLU A 50 3.45 -3.47 0.43
N THR A 51 2.93 -2.89 1.51
CA THR A 51 2.41 -1.53 1.51
C THR A 51 3.25 -0.63 2.39
N PHE A 52 3.27 0.66 2.05
CA PHE A 52 4.05 1.61 2.80
C PHE A 52 3.41 2.99 2.82
N VAL A 53 3.50 3.68 3.94
CA VAL A 53 3.03 5.06 4.07
C VAL A 53 4.16 6.01 3.74
N ARG A 54 3.93 6.89 2.77
CA ARG A 54 4.88 7.90 2.30
C ARG A 54 4.76 9.22 3.06
N SER A 55 3.54 9.62 3.42
CA SER A 55 3.32 10.81 4.22
C SER A 55 1.96 10.78 4.90
N ILE A 56 1.89 11.44 6.05
CA ILE A 56 0.66 11.70 6.79
C ILE A 56 0.61 13.20 7.07
N THR A 57 -0.48 13.86 6.68
CA THR A 57 -0.66 15.30 6.89
C THR A 57 -2.00 15.60 7.54
N ARG A 58 -2.07 16.65 8.36
CA ARG A 58 -3.30 17.06 9.05
C ARG A 58 -3.92 18.26 8.36
N ARG A 59 -5.15 18.12 7.84
CA ARG A 59 -5.93 19.21 7.21
C ARG A 59 -7.43 19.01 7.45
N GLY A 60 -7.92 19.38 8.63
CA GLY A 60 -9.32 19.11 9.04
C GLY A 60 -9.64 17.63 9.30
N GLY A 61 -8.62 16.77 9.20
CA GLY A 61 -8.63 15.32 9.28
C GLY A 61 -7.23 14.82 8.91
N TRP A 62 -7.08 13.52 8.59
CA TRP A 62 -5.80 12.95 8.16
C TRP A 62 -5.80 12.67 6.66
N HIS A 63 -4.74 13.09 5.98
CA HIS A 63 -4.48 12.72 4.59
C HIS A 63 -3.21 11.88 4.55
N VAL A 64 -3.37 10.62 4.14
CA VAL A 64 -2.31 9.62 4.07
C VAL A 64 -2.00 9.32 2.61
N ARG A 65 -0.75 9.48 2.20
CA ARG A 65 -0.25 8.97 0.92
C ARG A 65 0.46 7.65 1.18
N PHE A 66 0.09 6.62 0.44
CA PHE A 66 0.68 5.29 0.57
C PHE A 66 1.06 4.71 -0.78
N GLY A 67 1.93 3.72 -0.77
CA GLY A 67 2.30 2.90 -1.91
C GLY A 67 2.03 1.43 -1.65
N TYR A 68 1.93 0.68 -2.73
CA TYR A 68 1.84 -0.76 -2.75
C TYR A 68 2.84 -1.28 -3.78
N HIS A 69 3.66 -2.25 -3.38
CA HIS A 69 4.59 -2.95 -4.25
C HIS A 69 4.24 -4.43 -4.30
N ARG A 70 4.45 -5.00 -5.47
CA ARG A 70 4.55 -6.43 -5.71
C ARG A 70 5.93 -6.72 -6.28
N ASN A 71 6.65 -7.63 -5.67
CA ASN A 71 8.01 -8.03 -6.03
C ASN A 71 8.94 -6.81 -6.19
N ALA A 72 9.02 -5.95 -5.16
CA ALA A 72 9.84 -4.73 -5.19
C ALA A 72 11.30 -4.98 -5.59
N HIS A 73 11.81 -6.17 -5.27
CA HIS A 73 13.11 -6.68 -5.71
C HIS A 73 12.88 -8.02 -6.41
N ALA A 74 12.79 -8.02 -7.73
CA ALA A 74 12.68 -9.23 -8.54
C ALA A 74 13.85 -10.18 -8.22
N ARG A 75 13.53 -11.44 -7.91
CA ARG A 75 14.50 -12.50 -7.64
C ARG A 75 14.72 -13.41 -8.84
N SER A 76 13.80 -13.34 -9.81
CA SER A 76 13.83 -14.06 -11.08
C SER A 76 13.58 -13.10 -12.25
N ARG A 77 14.08 -13.46 -13.43
CA ARG A 77 13.79 -12.75 -14.69
C ARG A 77 12.30 -12.78 -15.10
N TYR A 78 11.54 -13.71 -14.51
CA TYR A 78 10.10 -13.84 -14.74
C TYR A 78 9.27 -13.02 -13.75
N ASP A 79 9.88 -12.56 -12.65
CA ASP A 79 9.16 -11.81 -11.64
C ASP A 79 8.76 -10.45 -12.19
N LYS A 80 7.47 -10.16 -12.12
CA LYS A 80 6.94 -8.84 -12.46
C LYS A 80 7.00 -7.94 -11.23
N SER A 81 7.91 -6.97 -11.24
CA SER A 81 7.93 -5.88 -10.27
C SER A 81 6.87 -4.85 -10.62
N GLU A 82 5.90 -4.65 -9.74
CA GLU A 82 4.79 -3.73 -9.97
C GLU A 82 4.61 -2.79 -8.77
N GLN A 83 4.15 -1.57 -9.04
CA GLN A 83 3.87 -0.58 -8.01
C GLN A 83 2.58 0.19 -8.29
N ALA A 84 1.91 0.61 -7.22
CA ALA A 84 0.78 1.52 -7.26
C ALA A 84 0.90 2.55 -6.13
N GLU A 85 0.38 3.76 -6.37
CA GLU A 85 0.26 4.80 -5.35
C GLU A 85 -1.21 5.03 -4.99
N GLY A 86 -1.47 5.31 -3.71
CA GLY A 86 -2.79 5.58 -3.20
C GLY A 86 -2.83 6.75 -2.24
N THR A 87 -4.04 7.26 -2.05
CA THR A 87 -4.37 8.32 -1.09
C THR A 87 -5.55 7.88 -0.25
N LEU A 88 -5.46 8.07 1.06
CA LEU A 88 -6.52 7.80 2.02
C LEU A 88 -6.79 9.09 2.79
N GLN A 89 -8.06 9.49 2.82
CA GLN A 89 -8.54 10.62 3.61
C GLN A 89 -9.39 10.09 4.76
N LEU A 90 -9.04 10.52 5.97
CA LEU A 90 -9.76 10.23 7.20
C LEU A 90 -10.29 11.52 7.80
N ASP A 91 -11.41 11.44 8.51
CA ASP A 91 -11.87 12.54 9.35
C ASP A 91 -11.00 12.67 10.62
N ARG A 92 -11.36 13.62 11.49
CA ARG A 92 -10.67 13.85 12.77
C ARG A 92 -10.81 12.70 13.78
N HIS A 93 -11.75 11.79 13.56
CA HIS A 93 -12.04 10.63 14.41
C HIS A 93 -11.40 9.34 13.86
N GLY A 94 -10.70 9.40 12.73
CA GLY A 94 -10.08 8.24 12.09
C GLY A 94 -11.02 7.47 11.15
N SER A 95 -12.22 7.97 10.89
CA SER A 95 -13.17 7.35 9.96
C SER A 95 -12.76 7.62 8.52
N VAL A 96 -12.90 6.62 7.64
CA VAL A 96 -12.57 6.77 6.22
C VAL A 96 -13.58 7.69 5.52
N ILE A 97 -13.09 8.80 4.97
CA ILE A 97 -13.87 9.71 4.12
C ILE A 97 -13.78 9.28 2.67
N SER A 98 -12.56 9.06 2.18
CA SER A 98 -12.33 8.63 0.81
C SER A 98 -11.03 7.86 0.68
N VAL A 99 -10.98 6.97 -0.30
CA VAL A 99 -9.77 6.24 -0.64
C VAL A 99 -9.65 6.11 -2.14
N ARG A 100 -8.43 6.26 -2.64
CA ARG A 100 -8.09 6.08 -4.05
C ARG A 100 -6.80 5.29 -4.14
N LEU A 101 -6.75 4.35 -5.08
CA LEU A 101 -5.57 3.59 -5.42
C LEU A 101 -5.41 3.64 -6.93
N GLY A 102 -4.23 4.05 -7.38
CA GLY A 102 -3.88 4.06 -8.79
C GLY A 102 -3.72 2.65 -9.37
N PRO A 103 -3.59 2.53 -10.69
CA PRO A 103 -3.34 1.26 -11.33
C PRO A 103 -1.97 0.71 -10.93
N LEU A 104 -1.82 -0.62 -10.98
CA LEU A 104 -0.50 -1.24 -10.96
C LEU A 104 0.25 -0.89 -12.24
N ARG A 105 1.51 -0.48 -12.08
CA ARG A 105 2.44 -0.16 -13.15
C ARG A 105 3.71 -0.98 -12.97
N SER A 106 4.34 -1.35 -14.08
CA SER A 106 5.69 -1.93 -14.05
C SER A 106 6.63 -0.99 -13.31
N ALA A 107 7.34 -1.50 -12.30
CA ALA A 107 8.34 -0.73 -11.55
C ALA A 107 9.62 -0.49 -12.37
N LEU A 108 9.78 -1.18 -13.51
CA LEU A 108 10.91 -1.05 -14.43
C LEU A 108 10.73 0.09 -15.45
N ASP A 109 9.50 0.62 -15.62
CA ASP A 109 9.19 1.66 -16.62
C ASP A 109 9.52 3.09 -16.13
N GLY A 110 10.11 3.23 -14.94
CA GLY A 110 10.42 4.51 -14.31
C GLY A 110 11.89 4.72 -13.94
N ALA A 111 12.79 3.88 -14.46
CA ALA A 111 14.24 3.99 -14.27
C ALA A 111 14.92 4.69 -15.46
#